data_AF-A0A485AHC2-F1
#
_entry.id   AF-A0A485AHC2-F1
#
_cell.length_a   1.000
_cell.length_b   1.000
_cell.length_c   1.000
_cell.angle_alpha   90.00
_cell.angle_beta   90.00
_cell.angle_gamma   90.00
#
_symmetry.space_group_name_H-M   'P 1'
#
loop_
_entity.id
_entity.type
_entity.pdbx_description
1 polymer ?
#
loop_
_entity_poly.entity_id
_entity_poly.type
_entity_poly.pdbx_seq_one_letter_code
_entity_poly.pdbx_strand_id
1 'polypeptide(L)'
;MTVMLWRLDAGDITGAIEIARYALRFGLSMPENHSRPAPYMLAEEVALAALRARMAGEPVDASQLLEVISLTDAADMPDEVRARLHKVTGLTLRDAGQLPDAMAHLQRALQLDSTAGVRKDIETLGRELNPKPVAVKKVAKKTATKKAPAKKQDSPVKRGRGRPRKVTG
;
A
#
# COMPACT_ATOMS: atom_id res chain seq x y z
N MET A 1 18.29 -27.17 1.67
CA MET A 1 17.93 -26.06 0.77
C MET A 1 16.52 -26.17 0.20
N THR A 2 16.05 -27.33 -0.27
CA THR A 2 14.67 -27.49 -0.79
C THR A 2 13.57 -27.10 0.20
N VAL A 3 13.73 -27.46 1.49
CA VAL A 3 12.76 -27.09 2.54
C VAL A 3 12.64 -25.57 2.69
N MET A 4 13.73 -24.80 2.50
CA MET A 4 13.67 -23.33 2.55
C MET A 4 12.76 -22.76 1.45
N LEU A 5 12.87 -23.30 0.22
CA LEU A 5 12.02 -22.89 -0.89
C LEU A 5 10.55 -23.26 -0.65
N TRP A 6 10.26 -24.48 -0.19
CA TRP A 6 8.88 -24.88 0.08
C TRP A 6 8.20 -24.03 1.15
N ARG A 7 8.96 -23.56 2.15
CA ARG A 7 8.42 -22.61 3.13
C ARG A 7 8.07 -21.27 2.49
N LEU A 8 8.90 -20.77 1.58
CA LEU A 8 8.62 -19.55 0.81
C LEU A 8 7.44 -19.69 -0.17
N ASP A 9 7.31 -20.85 -0.80
CA ASP A 9 6.16 -21.20 -1.65
C ASP A 9 4.85 -21.12 -0.84
N ALA A 10 4.89 -21.63 0.40
CA ALA A 10 3.79 -21.61 1.36
C ALA A 10 3.60 -20.25 2.09
N GLY A 11 4.46 -19.25 1.84
CA GLY A 11 4.40 -17.94 2.49
C GLY A 11 5.00 -17.87 3.90
N ASP A 12 5.63 -18.94 4.38
CA ASP A 12 6.30 -19.00 5.68
C ASP A 12 7.72 -18.38 5.60
N ILE A 13 7.75 -17.05 5.57
CA ILE A 13 8.98 -16.24 5.53
C ILE A 13 9.83 -16.48 6.78
N THR A 14 9.21 -16.49 7.96
CA THR A 14 9.89 -16.72 9.25
C THR A 14 10.74 -17.99 9.21
N GLY A 15 10.09 -19.09 8.84
CA GLY A 15 10.72 -20.39 8.80
C GLY A 15 11.77 -20.56 7.70
N ALA A 16 11.63 -19.83 6.60
CA ALA A 16 12.65 -19.77 5.56
C ALA A 16 13.92 -19.04 6.05
N ILE A 17 13.76 -17.93 6.78
CA ILE A 17 14.88 -17.15 7.34
C ILE A 17 15.68 -18.00 8.34
N GLU A 18 15.03 -18.80 9.17
CA GLU A 18 15.72 -19.72 10.10
C GLU A 18 16.69 -20.67 9.38
N ILE A 19 16.26 -21.24 8.26
CA ILE A 19 17.11 -22.12 7.44
C ILE A 19 18.19 -21.30 6.73
N ALA A 20 17.84 -20.12 6.21
CA ALA A 20 18.75 -19.23 5.51
C ALA A 20 19.95 -18.81 6.36
N ARG A 21 19.75 -18.49 7.66
CA ARG A 21 20.86 -18.12 8.57
C ARG A 21 21.95 -19.19 8.58
N TYR A 22 21.56 -20.46 8.68
CA TYR A 22 22.51 -21.58 8.65
C TYR A 22 23.10 -21.76 7.25
N ALA A 23 22.24 -21.78 6.23
CA ALA A 23 22.66 -22.03 4.85
C ALA A 23 23.69 -21.01 4.34
N LEU A 24 23.45 -19.72 4.60
CA LEU A 24 24.33 -18.63 4.17
C LEU A 24 25.63 -18.62 4.97
N ARG A 25 25.57 -18.85 6.29
CA ARG A 25 26.76 -18.90 7.14
C ARG A 25 27.77 -19.97 6.71
N PHE A 26 27.27 -21.12 6.24
CA PHE A 26 28.10 -22.27 5.87
C PHE A 26 28.19 -22.50 4.35
N GLY A 27 27.69 -21.57 3.54
CA GLY A 27 27.81 -21.63 2.07
C GLY A 27 27.12 -22.84 1.44
N LEU A 28 25.95 -23.24 1.95
CA LEU A 28 25.21 -24.37 1.40
C LEU A 28 24.71 -24.07 -0.02
N SER A 29 25.00 -24.98 -0.95
CA SER A 29 24.54 -24.90 -2.33
C SER A 29 23.05 -25.15 -2.46
N MET A 30 22.41 -24.45 -3.40
CA MET A 30 21.06 -24.79 -3.85
C MET A 30 21.03 -26.19 -4.49
N PRO A 31 19.86 -26.86 -4.55
CA PRO A 31 19.73 -28.19 -5.19
C PRO A 31 20.19 -28.15 -6.66
N GLU A 32 20.71 -29.27 -7.18
CA GLU A 32 21.46 -29.38 -8.46
C GLU A 32 20.84 -28.68 -9.69
N ASN A 33 19.52 -28.46 -9.71
CA ASN A 33 18.82 -27.81 -10.82
C ASN A 33 18.75 -26.27 -10.72
N HIS A 34 19.36 -25.66 -9.70
CA HIS A 34 19.35 -24.20 -9.50
C HIS A 34 20.72 -23.61 -9.85
N SER A 35 20.74 -22.74 -10.86
CA SER A 35 21.95 -21.98 -11.25
C SER A 35 22.24 -20.79 -10.34
N ARG A 36 21.28 -20.36 -9.52
CA ARG A 36 21.39 -19.17 -8.67
C ARG A 36 21.86 -19.55 -7.26
N PRO A 37 22.77 -18.76 -6.64
CA PRO A 37 23.26 -19.05 -5.31
C PRO A 37 22.17 -18.81 -4.25
N ALA A 38 22.32 -19.43 -3.08
CA ALA A 38 21.36 -19.33 -1.98
C ALA A 38 20.92 -17.90 -1.59
N PRO A 39 21.83 -16.90 -1.44
CA PRO A 39 21.43 -15.54 -1.07
C PRO A 39 20.62 -14.83 -2.17
N TYR A 40 20.92 -15.09 -3.44
CA TYR A 40 20.10 -14.62 -4.56
C TYR A 40 18.68 -15.16 -4.39
N MET A 41 18.55 -16.49 -4.28
CA MET A 41 17.24 -17.15 -4.25
C MET A 41 16.42 -16.69 -3.06
N LEU A 42 17.05 -16.52 -1.90
CA LEU A 42 16.41 -15.99 -0.71
C LEU A 42 15.84 -14.59 -0.95
N ALA A 43 16.66 -13.66 -1.46
CA ALA A 43 16.24 -12.27 -1.66
C ALA A 43 15.07 -12.16 -2.66
N GLU A 44 15.13 -12.90 -3.78
CA GLU A 44 14.06 -12.90 -4.78
C GLU A 44 12.76 -13.48 -4.22
N GLU A 45 12.81 -14.67 -3.63
CA GLU A 45 11.62 -15.38 -3.18
C GLU A 45 10.97 -14.73 -1.95
N VAL A 46 11.75 -14.21 -1.00
CA VAL A 46 11.20 -13.45 0.13
C VAL A 46 10.50 -12.19 -0.38
N ALA A 47 11.10 -11.48 -1.35
CA ALA A 47 10.48 -10.28 -1.89
C ALA A 47 9.13 -10.59 -2.59
N LEU A 48 9.07 -11.70 -3.32
CA LEU A 48 7.84 -12.19 -3.97
C LEU A 48 6.80 -12.65 -2.94
N ALA A 49 7.19 -13.42 -1.93
CA ALA A 49 6.30 -13.90 -0.87
C ALA A 49 5.70 -12.74 -0.07
N ALA A 50 6.52 -11.77 0.33
CA ALA A 50 6.08 -10.57 1.05
C ALA A 50 5.13 -9.71 0.20
N LEU A 51 5.40 -9.56 -1.10
CA LEU A 51 4.52 -8.79 -1.98
C LEU A 51 3.16 -9.49 -2.15
N ARG A 52 3.16 -10.83 -2.30
CA ARG A 52 1.94 -11.64 -2.36
C ARG A 52 1.11 -11.50 -1.09
N ALA A 53 1.71 -11.69 0.08
CA ALA A 53 1.05 -11.55 1.38
C ALA A 53 0.45 -10.14 1.55
N ARG A 54 1.23 -9.10 1.24
CA ARG A 54 0.76 -7.71 1.29
C ARG A 54 -0.41 -7.44 0.35
N MET A 55 -0.38 -7.97 -0.88
CA MET A 55 -1.50 -7.85 -1.83
C MET A 55 -2.75 -8.61 -1.38
N ALA A 56 -2.59 -9.69 -0.62
CA ALA A 56 -3.69 -10.43 0.01
C ALA A 56 -4.22 -9.75 1.29
N GLY A 57 -3.59 -8.67 1.76
CA GLY A 57 -3.94 -8.01 3.02
C GLY A 57 -3.47 -8.79 4.25
N GLU A 58 -2.57 -9.76 4.08
CA GLU A 58 -1.96 -10.51 5.16
C GLU A 58 -0.85 -9.67 5.81
N PRO A 59 -0.64 -9.78 7.13
CA PRO A 59 0.41 -9.07 7.82
C PRO A 59 1.79 -9.54 7.34
N VAL A 60 2.67 -8.59 7.07
CA VAL A 60 4.08 -8.84 6.75
C VAL A 60 4.93 -8.13 7.78
N ASP A 61 5.86 -8.86 8.40
CA ASP A 61 6.78 -8.28 9.37
C ASP A 61 7.97 -7.63 8.64
N ALA A 62 8.06 -6.30 8.73
CA ALA A 62 9.16 -5.55 8.12
C ALA A 62 10.54 -5.95 8.66
N SER A 63 10.62 -6.39 9.93
CA SER A 63 11.90 -6.79 10.54
C SER A 63 12.53 -7.99 9.83
N GLN A 64 11.70 -8.90 9.31
CA GLN A 64 12.14 -10.06 8.54
C GLN A 64 12.73 -9.66 7.19
N LEU A 65 12.14 -8.65 6.54
CA LEU A 65 12.66 -8.13 5.27
C LEU A 65 13.99 -7.40 5.47
N LEU A 66 14.10 -6.61 6.53
CA LEU A 66 15.34 -5.95 6.93
C LEU A 66 16.45 -6.96 7.25
N GLU A 67 16.10 -8.06 7.92
CA GLU A 67 17.03 -9.14 8.18
C GLU A 67 17.53 -9.79 6.88
N VAL A 68 16.64 -10.07 5.92
CA VAL A 68 17.05 -10.66 4.64
C VAL A 68 17.95 -9.71 3.84
N ILE A 69 17.70 -8.40 3.87
CA ILE A 69 18.62 -7.40 3.32
C ILE A 69 20.00 -7.55 3.97
N SER A 70 20.07 -7.61 5.30
CA SER A 70 21.35 -7.77 6.01
C SER A 70 22.05 -9.10 5.72
N LEU A 71 21.30 -10.21 5.63
CA LEU A 71 21.85 -11.54 5.36
C LEU A 71 22.45 -11.66 3.96
N THR A 72 21.96 -10.86 3.01
CA THR A 72 22.34 -10.91 1.60
C THR A 72 23.16 -9.72 1.14
N ASP A 73 23.58 -8.83 2.06
CA ASP A 73 24.18 -7.54 1.70
C ASP A 73 25.44 -7.71 0.83
N ALA A 74 26.34 -8.61 1.24
CA ALA A 74 27.59 -8.92 0.55
C ALA A 74 27.45 -9.88 -0.64
N ALA A 75 26.24 -10.37 -0.94
CA ALA A 75 26.02 -11.32 -2.02
C ALA A 75 25.92 -10.63 -3.38
N ASP A 76 26.53 -11.25 -4.39
CA ASP A 76 26.36 -10.84 -5.78
C ASP A 76 24.97 -11.26 -6.30
N MET A 77 24.22 -10.28 -6.79
CA MET A 77 22.92 -10.48 -7.43
C MET A 77 22.56 -9.26 -8.29
N PRO A 78 21.71 -9.42 -9.31
CA PRO A 78 21.23 -8.31 -10.12
C PRO A 78 20.53 -7.24 -9.29
N ASP A 79 20.74 -5.98 -9.65
CA ASP A 79 20.17 -4.83 -8.95
C ASP A 79 18.63 -4.88 -8.93
N GLU A 80 17.98 -5.47 -9.94
CA GLU A 80 16.52 -5.62 -9.99
C GLU A 80 15.99 -6.51 -8.85
N VAL A 81 16.74 -7.55 -8.46
CA VAL A 81 16.37 -8.43 -7.33
C VAL A 81 16.46 -7.65 -6.02
N ARG A 82 17.57 -6.94 -5.82
CA ARG A 82 17.80 -6.11 -4.63
C ARG A 82 16.79 -4.96 -4.55
N ALA A 83 16.49 -4.32 -5.68
CA ALA A 83 15.48 -3.27 -5.79
C ALA A 83 14.09 -3.78 -5.41
N ARG A 84 13.71 -4.99 -5.83
CA ARG A 84 12.42 -5.61 -5.47
C ARG A 84 12.31 -5.84 -3.96
N LEU A 85 13.38 -6.34 -3.33
CA LEU A 85 13.43 -6.53 -1.88
C LEU A 85 13.30 -5.20 -1.12
N HIS A 86 14.06 -4.17 -1.53
CA HIS A 86 13.92 -2.82 -0.95
C HIS A 86 12.53 -2.22 -1.17
N LYS A 87 11.94 -2.42 -2.36
CA LYS A 87 10.60 -1.94 -2.68
C LYS A 87 9.57 -2.50 -1.72
N VAL A 88 9.50 -3.83 -1.58
CA VAL A 88 8.50 -4.44 -0.69
C VAL A 88 8.77 -4.08 0.77
N THR A 89 10.04 -3.98 1.19
CA THR A 89 10.41 -3.50 2.53
C THR A 89 9.88 -2.10 2.79
N GLY A 90 10.09 -1.17 1.86
CA GLY A 90 9.60 0.22 1.99
C GLY A 90 8.07 0.30 2.04
N LEU A 91 7.38 -0.53 1.26
CA LEU A 91 5.92 -0.62 1.29
C LEU A 91 5.41 -1.17 2.63
N THR A 92 6.02 -2.23 3.15
CA THR A 92 5.65 -2.82 4.46
C THR A 92 5.92 -1.84 5.60
N LEU A 93 7.06 -1.14 5.60
CA LEU A 93 7.38 -0.10 6.58
C LEU A 93 6.37 1.06 6.55
N ARG A 94 5.91 1.44 5.35
CA ARG A 94 4.89 2.48 5.20
C ARG A 94 3.57 2.04 5.82
N ASP A 95 3.15 0.79 5.59
CA ASP A 95 1.93 0.23 6.18
C ASP A 95 2.03 0.16 7.72
N ALA A 96 3.23 -0.06 8.25
CA ALA A 96 3.53 -0.01 9.67
C ALA A 96 3.65 1.41 10.25
N GLY A 97 3.52 2.46 9.43
CA GLY A 97 3.63 3.86 9.84
C GLY A 97 5.07 4.38 10.02
N GLN A 98 6.08 3.59 9.65
CA GLN A 98 7.50 3.96 9.71
C GLN A 98 7.91 4.76 8.46
N LEU A 99 7.29 5.93 8.29
CA LEU A 99 7.36 6.71 7.05
C LEU A 99 8.78 7.13 6.61
N PRO A 100 9.68 7.57 7.52
CA PRO A 100 11.06 7.93 7.12
C PRO A 100 11.85 6.73 6.59
N ASP A 101 11.75 5.58 7.26
CA ASP A 101 12.44 4.36 6.86
C ASP A 101 11.87 3.83 5.55
N ALA A 102 10.54 3.85 5.40
CA ALA A 102 9.86 3.52 4.16
C ALA A 102 10.39 4.35 2.97
N MET A 103 10.58 5.66 3.17
CA MET A 103 11.11 6.55 2.15
C MET A 103 12.53 6.14 1.74
N ALA A 104 13.41 5.87 2.72
CA ALA A 104 14.79 5.46 2.46
C ALA A 104 14.85 4.17 1.62
N HIS A 105 14.04 3.17 1.95
CA HIS A 105 13.99 1.91 1.21
C HIS A 105 13.40 2.08 -0.20
N LEU A 106 12.35 2.87 -0.38
CA LEU A 106 11.80 3.14 -1.72
C LEU A 106 12.78 3.93 -2.60
N GLN A 107 13.49 4.90 -2.04
CA GLN A 107 14.55 5.62 -2.75
C GLN A 107 15.69 4.68 -3.15
N ARG A 108 16.11 3.78 -2.24
CA ARG A 108 17.13 2.78 -2.56
C ARG A 108 16.69 1.85 -3.68
N ALA A 109 15.43 1.40 -3.68
CA ALA A 109 14.87 0.62 -4.78
C ALA A 109 14.94 1.36 -6.13
N LEU A 110 14.62 2.67 -6.15
CA LEU A 110 14.71 3.49 -7.36
C LEU A 110 16.15 3.70 -7.86
N GLN A 111 17.11 3.81 -6.94
CA GLN A 111 18.54 3.95 -7.27
C GLN A 111 19.11 2.69 -7.91
N LEU A 112 18.70 1.52 -7.41
CA LEU A 112 19.11 0.21 -7.92
C LEU A 112 18.43 -0.08 -9.26
N ASP A 113 17.12 0.15 -9.35
CA ASP A 113 16.35 -0.08 -10.58
C ASP A 113 15.35 1.05 -10.82
N SER A 114 15.62 1.86 -11.84
CA SER A 114 14.77 2.96 -12.25
C SER A 114 13.37 2.52 -12.73
N THR A 115 13.21 1.23 -13.07
CA THR A 115 11.98 0.59 -13.56
C THR A 115 11.21 -0.17 -12.47
N ALA A 116 11.69 -0.18 -11.23
CA ALA A 116 11.06 -0.87 -10.09
C ALA A 116 9.62 -0.40 -9.76
N GLY A 117 9.16 0.69 -10.37
CA GLY A 117 7.79 1.17 -10.27
C GLY A 117 7.45 1.95 -8.99
N VAL A 118 8.46 2.37 -8.22
CA VAL A 118 8.30 3.03 -6.90
C VAL A 118 8.12 4.55 -6.96
N ARG A 119 8.19 5.17 -8.15
CA ARG A 119 8.17 6.64 -8.27
C ARG A 119 6.91 7.28 -7.68
N LYS A 120 5.74 6.69 -7.94
CA LYS A 120 4.47 7.17 -7.39
C LYS A 120 4.37 6.94 -5.88
N ASP A 121 4.94 5.84 -5.38
CA ASP A 121 4.98 5.54 -3.95
C ASP A 121 5.81 6.59 -3.21
N ILE A 122 7.00 6.92 -3.74
CA ILE A 122 7.87 7.98 -3.23
C ILE A 122 7.17 9.34 -3.25
N GLU A 123 6.53 9.71 -4.36
CA GLU A 123 5.81 10.98 -4.46
C GLU A 123 4.69 11.07 -3.42
N THR A 124 3.91 9.99 -3.26
CA THR A 124 2.80 9.95 -2.31
C THR A 124 3.30 10.04 -0.87
N LEU A 125 4.31 9.24 -0.51
CA LEU A 125 4.92 9.23 0.81
C LEU A 125 5.59 10.58 1.15
N GLY A 126 6.18 11.25 0.16
CA GLY A 126 6.74 12.58 0.34
C GLY A 126 5.70 13.64 0.73
N ARG A 127 4.47 13.52 0.20
CA ARG A 127 3.34 14.38 0.59
C ARG A 127 2.81 14.04 1.99
N GLU A 128 2.85 12.76 2.38
CA GLU A 128 2.47 12.30 3.72
C GLU A 128 3.43 12.80 4.80
N LEU A 129 4.74 12.80 4.51
CA LEU A 129 5.78 13.30 5.41
C LEU A 129 5.78 14.83 5.55
N ASN A 130 5.41 15.55 4.49
CA ASN A 130 5.31 17.01 4.50
C ASN A 130 3.91 17.47 4.05
N PRO A 131 2.90 17.28 4.90
CA PRO A 131 1.55 17.72 4.59
C PRO A 131 1.53 19.24 4.52
N LYS A 132 1.33 19.81 3.32
CA LYS A 132 1.06 21.24 3.18
C LYS A 132 -0.15 21.57 4.07
N PRO A 133 -0.11 22.64 4.88
CA PRO A 133 -1.25 23.01 5.71
C PRO A 133 -2.46 23.24 4.81
N VAL A 134 -3.45 22.36 4.93
CA VAL A 134 -4.68 22.43 4.17
C VAL A 134 -5.40 23.69 4.65
N ALA A 135 -5.44 24.73 3.80
CA ALA A 135 -6.31 25.88 4.03
C ALA A 135 -7.75 25.35 4.07
N VAL A 136 -8.30 25.19 5.28
CA VAL A 136 -9.69 24.81 5.50
C VAL A 136 -10.53 25.89 4.84
N LYS A 137 -11.11 25.59 3.66
CA LYS A 137 -12.16 26.42 3.08
C LYS A 137 -13.33 26.36 4.06
N LYS A 138 -13.43 27.35 4.96
CA LYS A 138 -14.60 27.57 5.81
C LYS A 138 -15.81 27.68 4.88
N VAL A 139 -16.63 26.64 4.84
CA VAL A 139 -17.96 26.72 4.24
C VAL A 139 -18.74 27.71 5.10
N ALA A 140 -18.90 28.94 4.61
CA ALA A 140 -19.65 29.97 5.28
C ALA A 140 -21.12 29.51 5.42
N LYS A 141 -21.55 29.21 6.65
CA LYS A 141 -22.96 29.06 7.00
C LYS A 141 -23.68 30.37 6.67
N LYS A 142 -24.46 30.39 5.58
CA LYS A 142 -25.45 31.45 5.37
C LYS A 142 -26.52 31.31 6.46
N THR A 143 -26.40 32.14 7.50
CA THR A 143 -27.49 32.41 8.44
C THR A 143 -28.24 33.62 7.92
N ALA A 144 -29.53 33.46 7.63
CA ALA A 144 -30.42 34.60 7.41
C ALA A 144 -31.84 34.25 7.87
N THR A 145 -32.12 34.52 9.14
CA THR A 145 -33.46 34.80 9.65
C THR A 145 -33.67 36.32 9.62
N LYS A 146 -34.76 36.78 8.98
CA LYS A 146 -35.56 37.93 9.44
C LYS A 146 -36.90 37.99 8.67
N LYS A 147 -37.93 38.42 9.39
CA LYS A 147 -39.37 38.22 9.17
C LYS A 147 -40.07 39.56 8.81
N ALA A 148 -40.92 39.53 7.76
CA ALA A 148 -42.15 40.31 7.42
C ALA A 148 -42.14 41.87 7.45
N PRO A 149 -43.00 42.57 6.66
CA PRO A 149 -44.45 42.62 6.95
C PRO A 149 -45.40 42.54 5.73
N ALA A 150 -46.69 42.38 6.04
CA ALA A 150 -47.82 42.15 5.14
C ALA A 150 -48.35 43.41 4.43
N LYS A 151 -48.96 43.21 3.24
CA LYS A 151 -49.94 44.13 2.63
C LYS A 151 -51.14 43.34 2.11
N LYS A 152 -52.35 43.84 2.44
CA LYS A 152 -53.67 43.36 1.98
C LYS A 152 -53.99 43.95 0.60
N GLN A 153 -54.75 43.23 -0.23
CA GLN A 153 -55.62 43.82 -1.26
C GLN A 153 -56.75 42.86 -1.69
N ASP A 154 -57.86 43.49 -2.06
CA ASP A 154 -59.26 43.05 -2.08
C ASP A 154 -59.67 41.91 -3.04
N SER A 155 -60.80 41.28 -2.69
CA SER A 155 -61.63 40.39 -3.54
C SER A 155 -62.62 41.22 -4.40
N PRO A 156 -63.22 40.71 -5.50
CA PRO A 156 -64.36 39.78 -5.37
C PRO A 156 -64.55 38.72 -6.49
N VAL A 157 -64.97 37.53 -6.03
CA VAL A 157 -65.97 36.58 -6.57
C VAL A 157 -66.36 36.66 -8.07
N LYS A 158 -66.19 35.54 -8.79
CA LYS A 158 -67.22 35.02 -9.71
C LYS A 158 -67.32 33.49 -9.69
N ARG A 159 -68.57 33.04 -9.62
CA ARG A 159 -69.09 31.69 -9.37
C ARG A 159 -68.93 30.78 -10.60
N GLY A 160 -68.72 29.47 -10.39
CA GLY A 160 -68.85 28.46 -11.44
C GLY A 160 -68.89 27.05 -10.87
N ARG A 161 -70.01 26.35 -11.06
CA ARG A 161 -70.43 25.10 -10.40
C ARG A 161 -69.70 23.86 -10.92
N GLY A 162 -69.54 22.85 -10.06
CA GLY A 162 -69.47 21.45 -10.50
C GLY A 162 -68.63 20.52 -9.64
N ARG A 163 -69.28 19.74 -8.77
CA ARG A 163 -68.74 18.50 -8.17
C ARG A 163 -69.66 17.36 -8.62
N PRO A 164 -69.30 16.09 -8.39
CA PRO A 164 -68.39 15.20 -9.13
C PRO A 164 -69.18 14.06 -9.82
N ARG A 165 -68.53 13.14 -10.55
CA ARG A 165 -68.56 11.70 -10.19
C ARG A 165 -67.74 10.81 -11.12
N LYS A 166 -67.20 9.79 -10.45
CA LYS A 166 -66.56 8.56 -10.91
C LYS A 166 -67.65 7.62 -11.45
N VAL A 167 -67.47 7.03 -12.63
CA VAL A 167 -68.19 5.81 -13.04
C VAL A 167 -67.25 4.92 -13.85
N THR A 168 -67.23 3.65 -13.45
CA THR A 168 -66.63 2.49 -14.10
C THR A 168 -67.39 2.08 -15.36
N GLY A 169 -66.66 1.62 -16.35
CA GLY A 169 -67.14 0.86 -17.51
C GLY A 169 -65.95 0.14 -18.12
#